data_AF-A0A093ZF68-F1
#
_entry.id   AF-A0A093ZF68-F1
#
_cell.length_a   1.000
_cell.length_b   1.000
_cell.length_c   1.000
_cell.angle_alpha   90.00
_cell.angle_beta   90.00
_cell.angle_gamma   90.00
#
_symmetry.space_group_name_H-M   'P 1'
#
loop_
_entity.id
_entity.type
_entity.pdbx_description
1 polymer ?
#
loop_
_entity_poly.entity_id
_entity_poly.type
_entity_poly.pdbx_seq_one_letter_code
_entity_poly.pdbx_strand_id
1 'polypeptide(L)'
;MPSTRELESKRYAAPQSRGELSGELILTPSPFGDPRLDDEFFSTRMSNEATRRAFLGIVLKVLLQINFDVIQALALGTLPQEARGALKAYFSNDMISLGDTVPAVYVNYIVDKDGVPPTKAEIIEILSVMKEYLSDDSDDLVKQVDTQIGRSRMLWRYAYKAGTERAHIQFIKGMEKRLGLVDLGLVDATELTSDPDAEPASDPDATGATKPASDPDAADPDAADIANADVNTKTPSQVAETVYTQSDISQDATDQPIACGISEVGFSIMPYRRIQDHKKHTNSNLVMNLFEAAARYHFGNKYSIEGYVVARIVDPTLAGISEAVISRLACSYADGGGGFNAKLGGLNVNGVNHLPMILSDAKLNREAWITLEANEDMSNVEDERERVEKRTAYYKARIIARLERHNEVTDKLISTAEEVIFQKNRLANIRQKLKEQGEKWREFKLEADKSRDPDWLENIKKFCSDPAG
;
A
#
# COMPACT_ATOMS: atom_id res chain seq x y z
N MET A 1 -1.36 17.17 -15.24
CA MET A 1 -1.74 17.11 -13.81
C MET A 1 -0.98 15.95 -13.15
N PRO A 2 -0.73 15.95 -11.83
CA PRO A 2 -0.13 14.80 -11.17
C PRO A 2 -1.04 13.56 -11.29
N SER A 3 -0.45 12.40 -11.50
CA SER A 3 -1.15 11.12 -11.55
C SER A 3 -1.69 10.70 -10.17
N THR A 4 -2.69 9.81 -10.13
CA THR A 4 -3.20 9.22 -8.88
C THR A 4 -2.08 8.60 -8.05
N ARG A 5 -1.12 7.91 -8.69
CA ARG A 5 0.06 7.35 -8.00
C ARG A 5 0.92 8.41 -7.30
N GLU A 6 1.15 9.56 -7.94
CA GLU A 6 1.93 10.67 -7.37
C GLU A 6 1.17 11.38 -6.23
N LEU A 7 -0.16 11.47 -6.33
CA LEU A 7 -1.01 12.00 -5.28
C LEU A 7 -1.00 11.09 -4.05
N GLU A 8 -1.17 9.78 -4.23
CA GLU A 8 -1.07 8.79 -3.15
C GLU A 8 0.36 8.74 -2.55
N SER A 9 1.39 8.86 -3.39
CA SER A 9 2.79 8.97 -2.93
C SER A 9 2.98 10.11 -1.94
N LYS A 10 2.57 11.33 -2.33
CA LYS A 10 2.65 12.51 -1.47
C LYS A 10 1.84 12.34 -0.19
N ARG A 11 0.67 11.73 -0.31
CA ARG A 11 -0.22 11.46 0.81
C ARG A 11 0.37 10.47 1.81
N TYR A 12 1.02 9.40 1.36
CA TYR A 12 1.65 8.42 2.26
C TYR A 12 3.02 8.86 2.78
N ALA A 13 3.70 9.77 2.09
CA ALA A 13 4.96 10.35 2.56
C ALA A 13 4.76 11.51 3.56
N ALA A 14 3.63 12.23 3.49
CA ALA A 14 3.35 13.37 4.36
C ALA A 14 3.30 13.08 5.88
N PRO A 15 2.74 11.94 6.35
CA PRO A 15 2.72 11.57 7.75
C PRO A 15 4.11 11.55 8.40
N GLN A 16 4.23 12.16 9.58
CA GLN A 16 5.48 12.16 10.36
C GLN A 16 5.55 10.99 11.35
N SER A 17 4.46 10.21 11.44
CA SER A 17 4.38 9.05 12.32
C SER A 17 3.60 7.90 11.68
N ARG A 18 3.87 6.68 12.14
CA ARG A 18 3.12 5.47 11.73
C ARG A 18 1.64 5.54 12.12
N GLY A 19 1.30 6.26 13.19
CA GLY A 19 -0.09 6.45 13.60
C GLY A 19 -0.86 7.30 12.60
N GLU A 20 -0.29 8.43 12.19
CA GLU A 20 -0.85 9.27 11.11
C GLU A 20 -0.95 8.48 9.80
N LEU A 21 0.11 7.77 9.41
CA LEU A 21 0.11 6.95 8.21
C LEU A 21 -0.94 5.84 8.25
N SER A 22 -1.16 5.20 9.40
CA SER A 22 -2.21 4.18 9.53
C SER A 22 -3.59 4.78 9.28
N GLY A 23 -3.82 6.03 9.70
CA GLY A 23 -5.04 6.79 9.39
C GLY A 23 -5.21 7.01 7.91
N GLU A 24 -4.15 7.42 7.22
CA GLU A 24 -4.17 7.62 5.77
C GLU A 24 -4.40 6.31 5.00
N LEU A 25 -3.70 5.24 5.32
CA LEU A 25 -3.81 3.97 4.58
C LEU A 25 -5.22 3.36 4.64
N ILE A 26 -5.98 3.62 5.71
CA ILE A 26 -7.34 3.11 5.83
C ILE A 26 -8.39 4.02 5.17
N LEU A 27 -8.10 5.27 4.82
CA LEU A 27 -9.13 6.09 4.15
C LEU A 27 -9.49 5.46 2.81
N THR A 28 -10.78 5.20 2.69
CA THR A 28 -11.39 4.43 1.61
C THR A 28 -12.79 5.01 1.35
N PRO A 29 -13.17 5.29 0.08
CA PRO A 29 -12.37 5.13 -1.15
C PRO A 29 -11.15 6.06 -1.19
N SER A 30 -10.24 5.81 -2.13
CA SER A 30 -9.15 6.77 -2.41
C SER A 30 -9.74 8.16 -2.69
N PRO A 31 -9.14 9.26 -2.17
CA PRO A 31 -9.61 10.61 -2.44
C PRO A 31 -9.30 11.11 -3.86
N PHE A 32 -8.61 10.30 -4.70
CA PHE A 32 -8.00 10.75 -5.95
C PHE A 32 -8.47 9.99 -7.20
N GLY A 33 -9.64 9.34 -7.18
CA GLY A 33 -10.23 8.79 -8.40
C GLY A 33 -11.07 7.54 -8.21
N ASP A 34 -10.93 6.62 -9.17
CA ASP A 34 -11.68 5.36 -9.25
C ASP A 34 -11.40 4.46 -8.04
N PRO A 35 -12.34 3.57 -7.68
CA PRO A 35 -12.14 2.61 -6.61
C PRO A 35 -10.90 1.76 -6.87
N ARG A 36 -10.06 1.58 -5.85
CA ARG A 36 -8.95 0.63 -5.92
C ARG A 36 -9.46 -0.79 -5.76
N LEU A 37 -8.69 -1.75 -6.29
CA LEU A 37 -8.92 -3.18 -6.17
C LEU A 37 -9.10 -3.62 -4.70
N ASP A 38 -8.45 -2.94 -3.77
CA ASP A 38 -8.49 -3.26 -2.35
C ASP A 38 -9.45 -2.37 -1.53
N ASP A 39 -10.16 -1.42 -2.15
CA ASP A 39 -11.06 -0.54 -1.42
C ASP A 39 -12.20 -1.31 -0.72
N GLU A 40 -12.80 -2.31 -1.37
CA GLU A 40 -13.82 -3.15 -0.73
C GLU A 40 -13.26 -3.95 0.47
N PHE A 41 -12.05 -4.48 0.34
CA PHE A 41 -11.39 -5.22 1.41
C PHE A 41 -11.15 -4.36 2.66
N PHE A 42 -10.79 -3.08 2.48
CA PHE A 42 -10.59 -2.15 3.59
C PHE A 42 -11.93 -1.61 4.13
N SER A 43 -12.89 -1.28 3.28
CA SER A 43 -14.17 -0.69 3.69
C SER A 43 -15.00 -1.66 4.55
N THR A 44 -15.04 -2.94 4.19
CA THR A 44 -15.74 -3.99 4.96
C THR A 44 -15.20 -4.14 6.39
N ARG A 45 -13.92 -3.83 6.62
CA ARG A 45 -13.28 -3.85 7.96
C ARG A 45 -13.49 -2.57 8.78
N MET A 46 -14.16 -1.57 8.20
CA MET A 46 -14.47 -0.29 8.81
C MET A 46 -15.98 -0.03 8.91
N SER A 47 -16.78 -1.10 9.02
CA SER A 47 -18.25 -1.02 9.05
C SER A 47 -18.81 -0.16 10.19
N ASN A 48 -18.05 0.02 11.29
CA ASN A 48 -18.39 0.92 12.38
C ASN A 48 -17.13 1.44 13.10
N GLU A 49 -17.31 2.33 14.06
CA GLU A 49 -16.20 2.97 14.78
C GLU A 49 -15.34 1.98 15.58
N ALA A 50 -15.95 0.93 16.16
CA ALA A 50 -15.20 -0.07 16.93
C ALA A 50 -14.33 -0.95 16.01
N THR A 51 -14.90 -1.44 14.89
CA THR A 51 -14.16 -2.23 13.90
C THR A 51 -13.08 -1.39 13.22
N ARG A 52 -13.36 -0.12 12.90
CA ARG A 52 -12.38 0.85 12.40
C ARG A 52 -11.20 1.02 13.35
N ARG A 53 -11.43 1.23 14.65
CA ARG A 53 -10.34 1.35 15.66
C ARG A 53 -9.52 0.06 15.78
N ALA A 54 -10.19 -1.09 15.80
CA ALA A 54 -9.50 -2.38 15.83
C ALA A 54 -8.61 -2.56 14.59
N PHE A 55 -9.14 -2.23 13.41
CA PHE A 55 -8.42 -2.33 12.15
C PHE A 55 -7.25 -1.34 12.06
N LEU A 56 -7.42 -0.09 12.50
CA LEU A 56 -6.33 0.87 12.68
C LEU A 56 -5.21 0.30 13.55
N GLY A 57 -5.57 -0.36 14.66
CA GLY A 57 -4.61 -1.02 15.53
C GLY A 57 -3.82 -2.13 14.82
N ILE A 58 -4.47 -2.90 13.94
CA ILE A 58 -3.83 -3.94 13.12
C ILE A 58 -2.88 -3.31 12.09
N VAL A 59 -3.33 -2.31 11.34
CA VAL A 59 -2.47 -1.59 10.36
C VAL A 59 -1.26 -0.97 11.06
N LEU A 60 -1.44 -0.36 12.23
CA LEU A 60 -0.33 0.19 13.01
C LEU A 60 0.67 -0.90 13.44
N LYS A 61 0.20 -2.09 13.85
CA LYS A 61 1.09 -3.22 14.17
C LYS A 61 1.91 -3.66 12.95
N VAL A 62 1.31 -3.68 11.75
CA VAL A 62 2.04 -3.95 10.50
C VAL A 62 3.15 -2.90 10.31
N LEU A 63 2.81 -1.60 10.36
CA LEU A 63 3.77 -0.53 10.13
C LEU A 63 4.90 -0.50 11.18
N LEU A 64 4.66 -0.95 12.41
CA LEU A 64 5.67 -1.02 13.47
C LEU A 64 6.78 -2.05 13.19
N GLN A 65 6.49 -3.08 12.38
CA GLN A 65 7.46 -4.09 11.94
C GLN A 65 8.43 -3.55 10.87
N ILE A 66 8.08 -2.45 10.21
CA ILE A 66 8.83 -1.88 9.08
C ILE A 66 9.72 -0.73 9.57
N ASN A 67 10.94 -0.61 9.06
CA ASN A 67 11.75 0.58 9.24
C ASN A 67 11.03 1.82 8.66
N PHE A 68 11.07 2.97 9.35
CA PHE A 68 10.32 4.15 8.89
C PHE A 68 10.87 4.70 7.57
N ASP A 69 12.18 4.61 7.37
CA ASP A 69 12.83 5.06 6.14
C ASP A 69 12.45 4.14 4.96
N VAL A 70 12.26 2.83 5.23
CA VAL A 70 11.69 1.88 4.24
C VAL A 70 10.25 2.25 3.90
N ILE A 71 9.42 2.61 4.90
CA ILE A 71 8.04 3.08 4.67
C ILE A 71 8.03 4.29 3.73
N GLN A 72 8.88 5.29 4.01
CA GLN A 72 8.98 6.51 3.20
C GLN A 72 9.44 6.20 1.78
N ALA A 73 10.48 5.38 1.62
CA ALA A 73 10.98 4.98 0.32
C ALA A 73 9.98 4.13 -0.48
N LEU A 74 9.15 3.31 0.18
CA LEU A 74 8.03 2.59 -0.44
C LEU A 74 6.94 3.53 -0.94
N ALA A 75 6.48 4.45 -0.09
CA ALA A 75 5.48 5.46 -0.46
C ALA A 75 5.91 6.26 -1.69
N LEU A 76 7.17 6.71 -1.68
CA LEU A 76 7.80 7.49 -2.74
C LEU A 76 8.22 6.67 -3.96
N GLY A 77 8.24 5.34 -3.87
CA GLY A 77 8.72 4.46 -4.94
C GLY A 77 10.20 4.65 -5.28
N THR A 78 11.02 5.02 -4.29
CA THR A 78 12.48 5.28 -4.39
C THR A 78 13.31 4.21 -3.67
N LEU A 79 12.67 3.13 -3.23
CA LEU A 79 13.33 2.07 -2.45
C LEU A 79 14.59 1.50 -3.13
N PRO A 80 14.62 1.25 -4.46
CA PRO A 80 15.83 0.75 -5.11
C PRO A 80 17.04 1.68 -4.97
N GLN A 81 16.83 2.99 -5.06
CA GLN A 81 17.90 3.99 -4.90
C GLN A 81 18.33 4.08 -3.44
N GLU A 82 17.37 4.15 -2.51
CA GLU A 82 17.66 4.24 -1.08
C GLU A 82 18.38 2.99 -0.56
N ALA A 83 18.02 1.80 -1.07
CA ALA A 83 18.69 0.54 -0.73
C ALA A 83 20.16 0.47 -1.19
N ARG A 84 20.55 1.23 -2.22
CA ARG A 84 21.96 1.38 -2.61
C ARG A 84 22.68 2.44 -1.78
N GLY A 85 21.93 3.41 -1.26
CA GLY A 85 22.41 4.52 -0.44
C GLY A 85 22.16 4.30 1.05
N ALA A 86 21.26 5.09 1.63
CA ALA A 86 21.05 5.20 3.07
C ALA A 86 20.60 3.88 3.72
N LEU A 87 19.85 3.03 3.01
CA LEU A 87 19.31 1.76 3.50
C LEU A 87 20.20 0.55 3.18
N LYS A 88 21.38 0.74 2.59
CA LYS A 88 22.26 -0.37 2.19
C LYS A 88 22.63 -1.29 3.35
N ALA A 89 23.02 -0.70 4.48
CA ALA A 89 23.37 -1.47 5.68
C ALA A 89 22.15 -2.22 6.24
N TYR A 90 20.96 -1.61 6.20
CA TYR A 90 19.71 -2.23 6.65
C TYR A 90 19.40 -3.51 5.88
N PHE A 91 19.36 -3.45 4.54
CA PHE A 91 19.05 -4.62 3.72
C PHE A 91 20.16 -5.68 3.72
N SER A 92 21.43 -5.25 3.83
CA SER A 92 22.55 -6.19 3.96
C SER A 92 22.45 -6.97 5.26
N ASN A 93 22.14 -6.30 6.37
CA ASN A 93 21.97 -6.95 7.67
C ASN A 93 20.73 -7.85 7.69
N ASP A 94 19.60 -7.42 7.12
CA ASP A 94 18.40 -8.27 7.03
C ASP A 94 18.68 -9.58 6.25
N MET A 95 19.44 -9.49 5.15
CA MET A 95 19.82 -10.67 4.37
C MET A 95 20.78 -11.60 5.11
N ILE A 96 21.77 -11.05 5.82
CA ILE A 96 22.78 -11.83 6.55
C ILE A 96 22.19 -12.45 7.82
N SER A 97 21.43 -11.67 8.59
CA SER A 97 20.91 -12.09 9.90
C SER A 97 19.65 -12.94 9.80
N LEU A 98 18.74 -12.62 8.88
CA LEU A 98 17.45 -13.30 8.80
C LEU A 98 17.34 -14.17 7.55
N GLY A 99 17.83 -13.71 6.40
CA GLY A 99 17.82 -14.50 5.16
C GLY A 99 16.42 -15.04 4.83
N ASP A 100 16.34 -16.31 4.43
CA ASP A 100 15.10 -17.04 4.14
C ASP A 100 14.49 -17.76 5.36
N THR A 101 15.02 -17.53 6.57
CA THR A 101 14.54 -18.23 7.79
C THR A 101 13.26 -17.61 8.37
N VAL A 102 12.94 -16.36 7.99
CA VAL A 102 11.79 -15.62 8.51
C VAL A 102 10.84 -15.21 7.37
N PRO A 103 9.55 -15.58 7.44
CA PRO A 103 8.56 -15.15 6.46
C PRO A 103 8.49 -13.64 6.34
N ALA A 104 8.23 -13.13 5.14
CA ALA A 104 8.24 -11.71 4.91
C ALA A 104 7.35 -11.28 3.74
N VAL A 105 6.97 -10.01 3.78
CA VAL A 105 6.48 -9.29 2.61
C VAL A 105 7.69 -8.68 1.90
N TYR A 106 7.78 -8.93 0.60
CA TYR A 106 8.78 -8.38 -0.28
C TYR A 106 8.15 -7.44 -1.31
N VAL A 107 8.96 -6.57 -1.88
CA VAL A 107 8.58 -5.67 -2.99
C VAL A 107 9.60 -5.81 -4.11
N ASN A 108 9.12 -6.01 -5.33
CA ASN A 108 9.92 -5.99 -6.55
C ASN A 108 9.68 -4.70 -7.33
N TYR A 109 10.71 -4.25 -8.04
CA TYR A 109 10.70 -3.12 -8.96
C TYR A 109 11.36 -3.51 -10.28
N ILE A 110 10.98 -2.85 -11.37
CA ILE A 110 11.74 -2.89 -12.62
C ILE A 110 12.53 -1.58 -12.75
N VAL A 111 13.85 -1.68 -12.66
CA VAL A 111 14.78 -0.56 -12.62
C VAL A 111 16.06 -0.87 -13.38
N ASP A 112 16.82 0.16 -13.71
CA ASP A 112 18.16 0.01 -14.26
C ASP A 112 19.20 -0.38 -13.21
N LYS A 113 20.46 -0.48 -13.63
CA LYS A 113 21.60 -0.82 -12.75
C LYS A 113 21.75 0.14 -11.56
N ASP A 114 21.32 1.40 -11.71
CA ASP A 114 21.45 2.46 -10.72
C ASP A 114 20.18 2.59 -9.85
N GLY A 115 19.18 1.72 -10.09
CA GLY A 115 17.92 1.71 -9.36
C GLY A 115 16.90 2.70 -9.89
N VAL A 116 17.13 3.29 -11.07
CA VAL A 116 16.26 4.29 -11.67
C VAL A 116 15.17 3.60 -12.51
N PRO A 117 13.88 3.96 -12.36
CA PRO A 117 12.83 3.37 -13.17
C PRO A 117 12.88 3.87 -14.63
N PRO A 118 12.21 3.18 -15.57
CA PRO A 118 12.08 3.64 -16.96
C PRO A 118 11.51 5.07 -17.06
N THR A 119 11.92 5.79 -18.10
CA THR A 119 11.37 7.11 -18.44
C THR A 119 9.95 6.99 -18.99
N LYS A 120 9.20 8.10 -19.05
CA LYS A 120 7.85 8.07 -19.62
C LYS A 120 7.86 7.66 -21.09
N ALA A 121 8.83 8.15 -21.87
CA ALA A 121 9.01 7.77 -23.27
C ALA A 121 9.26 6.26 -23.41
N GLU A 122 10.15 5.69 -22.61
CA GLU A 122 10.45 4.26 -22.66
C GLU A 122 9.26 3.40 -22.23
N ILE A 123 8.45 3.86 -21.26
CA ILE A 123 7.22 3.15 -20.89
C ILE A 123 6.21 3.15 -22.04
N ILE A 124 6.08 4.24 -22.81
CA ILE A 124 5.20 4.27 -23.99
C ILE A 124 5.59 3.19 -24.99
N GLU A 125 6.88 3.05 -25.30
CA GLU A 125 7.40 2.00 -26.18
C GLU A 125 7.13 0.60 -25.63
N ILE A 126 7.36 0.40 -24.32
CA ILE A 126 7.07 -0.88 -23.64
C ILE A 126 5.58 -1.23 -23.76
N LEU A 127 4.69 -0.26 -23.49
CA LEU A 127 3.24 -0.47 -23.59
C LEU A 127 2.79 -0.74 -25.02
N SER A 128 3.41 -0.12 -26.02
CA SER A 128 3.15 -0.40 -27.44
C SER A 128 3.40 -1.87 -27.77
N VAL A 129 4.56 -2.40 -27.36
CA VAL A 129 4.89 -3.84 -27.53
C VAL A 129 3.95 -4.73 -26.74
N MET A 130 3.60 -4.36 -25.50
CA MET A 130 2.63 -5.14 -24.73
C MET A 130 1.27 -5.20 -25.42
N LYS A 131 0.82 -4.11 -26.09
CA LYS A 131 -0.44 -4.09 -26.83
C LYS A 131 -0.36 -4.95 -28.10
N GLU A 132 0.68 -4.81 -28.91
CA GLU A 132 0.87 -5.65 -30.10
C GLU A 132 1.07 -7.12 -29.74
N TYR A 133 1.73 -7.41 -28.61
CA TYR A 133 1.83 -8.77 -28.08
C TYR A 133 0.45 -9.34 -27.72
N LEU A 134 -0.52 -8.51 -27.34
CA LEU A 134 -1.88 -8.93 -26.99
C LEU A 134 -2.84 -8.92 -28.19
N SER A 135 -2.50 -8.23 -29.28
CA SER A 135 -3.28 -8.29 -30.50
C SER A 135 -2.81 -9.50 -31.30
N ASP A 136 -3.71 -10.35 -31.77
CA ASP A 136 -3.40 -11.58 -32.52
C ASP A 136 -2.73 -11.34 -33.89
N ASP A 137 -2.13 -10.16 -34.09
CA ASP A 137 -1.70 -9.61 -35.37
C ASP A 137 -0.25 -9.98 -35.72
N SER A 138 0.58 -10.38 -34.74
CA SER A 138 2.04 -10.49 -34.91
C SER A 138 2.67 -11.66 -34.16
N ASP A 139 2.49 -12.88 -34.68
CA ASP A 139 3.15 -14.10 -34.16
C ASP A 139 4.69 -13.96 -34.08
N ASP A 140 5.29 -13.17 -34.97
CA ASP A 140 6.73 -12.95 -34.98
C ASP A 140 7.19 -12.01 -33.86
N LEU A 141 6.40 -11.00 -33.49
CA LEU A 141 6.67 -10.21 -32.28
C LEU A 141 6.53 -11.08 -31.05
N VAL A 142 5.45 -11.86 -30.94
CA VAL A 142 5.19 -12.77 -29.81
C VAL A 142 6.39 -13.70 -29.58
N LYS A 143 6.90 -14.35 -30.65
CA LYS A 143 8.12 -15.17 -30.55
C LYS A 143 9.32 -14.37 -30.05
N GLN A 144 9.54 -13.17 -30.56
CA GLN A 144 10.69 -12.34 -30.17
C GLN A 144 10.62 -11.92 -28.71
N VAL A 145 9.45 -11.50 -28.24
CA VAL A 145 9.20 -11.13 -26.83
C VAL A 145 9.34 -12.36 -25.92
N ASP A 146 8.74 -13.49 -26.27
CA ASP A 146 8.83 -14.73 -25.48
C ASP A 146 10.26 -15.26 -25.37
N THR A 147 11.11 -15.00 -26.36
CA THR A 147 12.53 -15.37 -26.32
C THR A 147 13.42 -14.47 -25.45
N GLN A 148 12.95 -13.29 -25.02
CA GLN A 148 13.74 -12.38 -24.19
C GLN A 148 14.01 -12.93 -22.79
N ILE A 149 13.12 -13.80 -22.31
CA ILE A 149 13.10 -14.27 -20.94
C ILE A 149 12.90 -15.79 -20.95
N GLY A 150 13.94 -16.55 -20.59
CA GLY A 150 13.89 -18.02 -20.50
C GLY A 150 14.22 -18.75 -21.81
N ARG A 151 14.29 -20.10 -21.74
CA ARG A 151 14.69 -20.96 -22.88
C ARG A 151 13.50 -21.57 -23.64
N SER A 152 12.30 -21.54 -23.07
CA SER A 152 11.11 -22.16 -23.67
C SER A 152 10.43 -21.18 -24.63
N ARG A 153 10.33 -21.56 -25.90
CA ARG A 153 9.65 -20.82 -26.97
C ARG A 153 8.16 -21.16 -27.02
N MET A 154 7.45 -20.97 -25.90
CA MET A 154 5.99 -21.04 -25.93
C MET A 154 5.48 -19.73 -26.51
N LEU A 155 4.81 -19.80 -27.67
CA LEU A 155 4.00 -18.69 -28.18
C LEU A 155 2.95 -18.33 -27.13
N TRP A 156 2.76 -17.03 -26.89
CA TRP A 156 1.76 -16.50 -25.98
C TRP A 156 2.01 -16.84 -24.51
N ARG A 157 3.28 -17.05 -24.12
CA ARG A 157 3.67 -17.46 -22.76
C ARG A 157 3.01 -16.63 -21.66
N TYR A 158 2.86 -15.32 -21.87
CA TYR A 158 2.34 -14.41 -20.85
C TYR A 158 0.82 -14.18 -20.90
N ALA A 159 0.16 -14.51 -22.00
CA ALA A 159 -1.26 -14.19 -22.23
C ALA A 159 -2.12 -15.41 -22.63
N TYR A 160 -1.60 -16.63 -22.52
CA TYR A 160 -2.31 -17.87 -22.85
C TYR A 160 -3.62 -18.14 -22.07
N LYS A 161 -3.90 -17.37 -21.01
CA LYS A 161 -5.15 -17.44 -20.23
C LYS A 161 -5.89 -16.11 -20.29
N ALA A 162 -7.22 -16.15 -20.46
CA ALA A 162 -8.07 -14.96 -20.44
C ALA A 162 -7.95 -14.12 -19.15
N GLY A 163 -7.69 -14.77 -18.00
CA GLY A 163 -7.44 -14.06 -16.74
C GLY A 163 -6.12 -13.27 -16.73
N THR A 164 -5.10 -13.76 -17.43
CA THR A 164 -3.80 -13.09 -17.53
C THR A 164 -3.84 -11.97 -18.56
N GLU A 165 -4.54 -12.18 -19.67
CA GLU A 165 -4.81 -11.15 -20.68
C GLU A 165 -5.53 -9.94 -20.07
N ARG A 166 -6.61 -10.18 -19.30
CA ARG A 166 -7.32 -9.12 -18.57
C ARG A 166 -6.41 -8.33 -17.61
N ALA A 167 -5.51 -9.01 -16.92
CA ALA A 167 -4.54 -8.37 -16.03
C ALA A 167 -3.57 -7.44 -16.81
N HIS A 168 -3.10 -7.87 -17.97
CA HIS A 168 -2.26 -7.03 -18.83
C HIS A 168 -3.01 -5.81 -19.35
N ILE A 169 -4.24 -6.00 -19.85
CA ILE A 169 -5.09 -4.91 -20.33
C ILE A 169 -5.34 -3.88 -19.22
N GLN A 170 -5.66 -4.35 -18.01
CA GLN A 170 -5.87 -3.47 -16.86
C GLN A 170 -4.61 -2.67 -16.51
N PHE A 171 -3.45 -3.32 -16.48
CA PHE A 171 -2.17 -2.66 -16.25
C PHE A 171 -1.86 -1.61 -17.32
N ILE A 172 -2.03 -1.95 -18.61
CA ILE A 172 -1.80 -1.03 -19.73
C ILE A 172 -2.68 0.21 -19.56
N LYS A 173 -4.00 0.03 -19.39
CA LYS A 173 -4.94 1.15 -19.19
C LYS A 173 -4.57 2.04 -17.99
N GLY A 174 -4.20 1.42 -16.87
CA GLY A 174 -3.75 2.13 -15.68
C GLY A 174 -2.49 2.96 -15.92
N MET A 175 -1.50 2.38 -16.61
CA MET A 175 -0.25 3.08 -16.96
C MET A 175 -0.48 4.21 -17.96
N GLU A 176 -1.33 4.02 -18.97
CA GLU A 176 -1.70 5.08 -19.91
C GLU A 176 -2.37 6.26 -19.22
N LYS A 177 -3.27 5.98 -18.26
CA LYS A 177 -3.89 7.02 -17.42
C LYS A 177 -2.83 7.75 -16.59
N ARG A 178 -1.89 7.02 -16.00
CA ARG A 178 -0.78 7.61 -15.23
C ARG A 178 0.12 8.49 -16.09
N LEU A 179 0.33 8.14 -17.34
CA LEU A 179 1.12 8.90 -18.30
C LEU A 179 0.35 10.08 -18.93
N GLY A 180 -0.97 10.17 -18.72
CA GLY A 180 -1.82 11.21 -19.30
C GLY A 180 -2.16 10.98 -20.77
N LEU A 181 -2.11 9.73 -21.25
CA LEU A 181 -2.37 9.38 -22.65
C LEU A 181 -3.87 9.20 -22.94
N VAL A 182 -4.70 9.04 -21.91
CA VAL A 182 -6.14 8.70 -22.03
C VAL A 182 -7.01 9.89 -22.47
N ASP A 183 -6.55 11.13 -22.29
CA ASP A 183 -7.27 12.33 -22.77
C ASP A 183 -7.19 12.53 -24.31
N LEU A 184 -6.59 11.60 -25.05
CA LEU A 184 -6.45 11.66 -26.52
C LEU A 184 -7.50 10.87 -27.32
N GLY A 185 -8.56 10.39 -26.67
CA GLY A 185 -9.77 9.95 -27.38
C GLY A 185 -9.63 8.65 -28.20
N LEU A 186 -8.75 7.73 -27.82
CA LEU A 186 -8.60 6.42 -28.46
C LEU A 186 -8.78 5.30 -27.43
N VAL A 187 -10.03 4.84 -27.32
CA VAL A 187 -10.53 3.46 -27.55
C VAL A 187 -11.81 3.28 -26.72
N ASP A 188 -12.94 3.26 -27.42
CA ASP A 188 -14.22 2.79 -26.93
C ASP A 188 -14.16 1.25 -26.95
N ALA A 189 -13.90 0.63 -25.80
CA ALA A 189 -14.06 -0.81 -25.61
C ALA A 189 -15.19 -1.02 -24.59
N THR A 190 -16.36 -0.51 -24.93
CA THR A 190 -17.64 -0.84 -24.30
C THR A 190 -18.12 -2.19 -24.82
N GLU A 191 -17.39 -3.27 -24.56
CA GLU A 191 -17.90 -4.64 -24.67
C GLU A 191 -16.93 -5.58 -23.96
N LEU A 192 -17.04 -5.70 -22.64
CA LEU A 192 -16.59 -6.84 -21.80
C LEU A 192 -16.97 -6.55 -20.32
N THR A 193 -18.25 -6.30 -20.09
CA THR A 193 -18.94 -6.49 -18.80
C THR A 193 -20.12 -7.39 -19.13
N SER A 194 -20.38 -8.53 -18.50
CA SER A 194 -20.36 -8.84 -17.07
C SER A 194 -20.54 -10.34 -16.87
N ASP A 195 -19.71 -10.98 -16.04
CA ASP A 195 -20.19 -12.07 -15.18
C ASP A 195 -19.35 -12.09 -13.88
N PRO A 196 -19.90 -11.61 -12.75
CA PRO A 196 -19.18 -11.55 -11.47
C PRO A 196 -19.04 -12.91 -10.77
N ASP A 197 -19.63 -13.99 -11.31
CA ASP A 197 -19.74 -15.30 -10.63
C ASP A 197 -18.85 -16.41 -11.22
N ALA A 198 -17.79 -16.08 -11.97
CA ALA A 198 -16.82 -17.10 -12.38
C ALA A 198 -16.05 -17.64 -11.16
N GLU A 199 -16.46 -18.82 -10.69
CA GLU A 199 -15.91 -19.53 -9.53
C GLU A 199 -14.37 -19.56 -9.51
N PRO A 200 -13.76 -19.55 -8.31
CA PRO A 200 -12.31 -19.70 -8.17
C PRO A 200 -11.90 -21.06 -8.74
N ALA A 201 -11.11 -21.04 -9.80
CA ALA A 201 -10.35 -22.21 -10.23
C ALA A 201 -9.46 -22.64 -9.06
N SER A 202 -9.91 -23.66 -8.32
CA SER A 202 -9.06 -24.48 -7.48
C SER A 202 -7.99 -25.07 -8.39
N ASP A 203 -6.73 -24.92 -8.00
CA ASP A 203 -5.61 -25.68 -8.57
C ASP A 203 -5.83 -27.16 -8.18
N PRO A 204 -6.06 -28.09 -9.12
CA PRO A 204 -5.98 -29.50 -8.83
C PRO A 204 -4.61 -30.01 -9.32
N ASP A 205 -3.83 -30.56 -8.39
CA ASP A 205 -2.83 -31.63 -8.55
C ASP A 205 -2.16 -31.80 -9.93
N ALA A 206 -0.84 -31.72 -10.06
CA ALA A 206 0.12 -32.62 -9.39
C ALA A 206 -0.27 -34.10 -9.35
N THR A 207 -1.01 -34.67 -10.31
CA THR A 207 -0.97 -36.12 -10.63
C THR A 207 -1.43 -36.37 -12.07
N GLY A 208 -0.95 -37.47 -12.66
CA GLY A 208 -0.86 -37.65 -14.10
C GLY A 208 -2.11 -38.15 -14.84
N ALA A 209 -2.04 -37.97 -16.17
CA ALA A 209 -2.68 -38.70 -17.28
C ALA A 209 -4.23 -38.67 -17.33
N THR A 210 -4.91 -38.45 -18.47
CA THR A 210 -4.74 -39.07 -19.80
C THR A 210 -5.51 -38.30 -20.88
N LYS A 211 -4.98 -38.25 -22.11
CA LYS A 211 -5.75 -38.43 -23.37
C LYS A 211 -4.81 -39.02 -24.45
N PRO A 212 -5.31 -39.72 -25.48
CA PRO A 212 -4.82 -41.05 -25.82
C PRO A 212 -3.94 -41.11 -27.08
N ALA A 213 -3.08 -42.14 -27.07
CA ALA A 213 -2.60 -43.01 -28.17
C ALA A 213 -2.19 -42.33 -29.50
N SER A 214 -0.90 -42.19 -29.81
CA SER A 214 0.03 -43.21 -30.35
C SER A 214 -0.39 -43.78 -31.70
N ASP A 215 0.44 -43.54 -32.72
CA ASP A 215 1.23 -44.66 -33.25
C ASP A 215 2.60 -44.20 -33.81
N PRO A 216 3.62 -45.07 -33.76
CA PRO A 216 5.02 -44.76 -33.99
C PRO A 216 5.48 -45.18 -35.39
N ASP A 217 6.54 -44.55 -35.93
CA ASP A 217 7.59 -45.31 -36.63
C ASP A 217 8.79 -44.43 -37.03
N ALA A 218 9.93 -45.12 -37.10
CA ALA A 218 11.18 -44.78 -37.80
C ALA A 218 12.22 -43.88 -37.09
N ALA A 219 13.09 -44.57 -36.34
CA ALA A 219 14.53 -44.69 -36.59
C ALA A 219 15.39 -43.42 -36.82
N ASP A 220 16.26 -43.21 -35.85
CA ASP A 220 17.60 -42.59 -35.97
C ASP A 220 18.43 -43.28 -37.07
N PRO A 221 19.26 -42.54 -37.83
CA PRO A 221 20.69 -42.72 -37.58
C PRO A 221 21.58 -41.47 -37.75
N ASP A 222 22.58 -41.42 -36.87
CA ASP A 222 24.01 -41.08 -37.05
C ASP A 222 24.45 -39.82 -37.83
N ALA A 223 25.11 -38.95 -37.05
CA ALA A 223 26.44 -38.36 -37.26
C ALA A 223 26.89 -37.91 -38.68
N ALA A 224 27.21 -36.61 -38.82
CA ALA A 224 28.56 -36.12 -39.15
C ALA A 224 28.61 -34.59 -39.34
N ASP A 225 29.78 -34.05 -38.98
CA ASP A 225 30.31 -32.71 -39.24
C ASP A 225 29.97 -32.08 -40.59
N ILE A 226 29.64 -30.78 -40.61
CA ILE A 226 30.20 -29.80 -41.56
C ILE A 226 30.38 -28.43 -40.87
N ALA A 227 31.60 -27.92 -40.96
CA ALA A 227 32.03 -26.59 -40.54
C ALA A 227 31.65 -25.48 -41.55
N ASN A 228 31.59 -24.25 -41.03
CA ASN A 228 31.77 -22.95 -41.69
C ASN A 228 30.78 -22.53 -42.80
N ALA A 229 30.07 -21.42 -42.57
CA ALA A 229 30.13 -20.25 -43.45
C ALA A 229 29.49 -19.00 -42.81
N ASP A 230 30.13 -17.89 -43.15
CA ASP A 230 29.94 -16.50 -42.79
C ASP A 230 28.56 -15.87 -43.10
N VAL A 231 28.31 -14.81 -42.34
CA VAL A 231 27.68 -13.53 -42.73
C VAL A 231 26.33 -13.60 -43.44
N ASN A 232 25.27 -13.23 -42.70
CA ASN A 232 24.33 -12.26 -43.24
C ASN A 232 23.68 -11.42 -42.14
N THR A 233 24.06 -10.15 -42.10
CA THR A 233 23.42 -9.07 -41.37
C THR A 233 21.99 -8.90 -41.90
N LYS A 234 21.01 -9.44 -41.18
CA LYS A 234 19.60 -9.08 -41.39
C LYS A 234 19.22 -7.96 -40.44
N THR A 235 19.14 -6.77 -41.03
CA THR A 235 18.44 -5.58 -40.55
C THR A 235 17.12 -5.97 -39.87
N PRO A 236 16.81 -5.50 -38.65
CA PRO A 236 15.49 -5.69 -38.07
C PRO A 236 14.46 -4.95 -38.93
N SER A 237 13.37 -5.67 -39.21
CA SER A 237 12.20 -5.20 -39.93
C SER A 237 11.68 -3.90 -39.31
N GLN A 238 11.41 -2.91 -40.16
CA GLN A 238 10.72 -1.69 -39.78
C GLN A 238 9.32 -2.06 -39.29
N VAL A 239 9.11 -1.96 -37.97
CA VAL A 239 7.78 -1.98 -37.35
C VAL A 239 7.02 -0.78 -37.91
N ALA A 240 5.75 -0.99 -38.29
CA ALA A 240 4.88 0.10 -38.70
C ALA A 240 4.78 1.10 -37.54
N GLU A 241 5.23 2.32 -37.78
CA GLU A 241 5.22 3.43 -36.83
C GLU A 241 3.77 3.68 -36.40
N THR A 242 3.38 3.14 -35.26
CA THR A 242 2.12 3.49 -34.60
C THR A 242 2.26 4.94 -34.18
N VAL A 243 1.68 5.83 -34.97
CA VAL A 243 1.75 7.29 -34.76
C VAL A 243 0.96 7.62 -33.50
N TYR A 244 1.64 7.63 -32.36
CA TYR A 244 1.19 8.31 -31.16
C TYR A 244 1.29 9.81 -31.45
N THR A 245 0.16 10.46 -31.72
CA THR A 245 0.13 11.92 -31.84
C THR A 245 0.48 12.53 -30.48
N GLN A 246 1.75 12.90 -30.31
CA GLN A 246 2.28 13.65 -29.18
C GLN A 246 1.64 15.04 -29.16
N SER A 247 0.51 15.19 -28.47
CA SER A 247 -0.04 16.50 -28.15
C SER A 247 0.78 17.13 -27.01
N ASP A 248 1.52 18.20 -27.31
CA ASP A 248 2.00 19.25 -26.39
C ASP A 248 2.56 18.83 -25.02
N ILE A 249 3.23 17.68 -24.91
CA ILE A 249 4.12 17.40 -23.77
C ILE A 249 5.52 17.85 -24.19
N SER A 250 6.07 18.88 -23.53
CA SER A 250 7.45 19.32 -23.75
C SER A 250 8.39 18.11 -23.73
N GLN A 251 9.17 17.90 -24.80
CA GLN A 251 10.10 16.76 -24.96
C GLN A 251 10.98 16.53 -23.72
N ASP A 252 11.37 17.60 -23.01
CA ASP A 252 12.17 17.52 -21.78
C ASP A 252 11.51 16.75 -20.62
N ALA A 253 10.18 16.62 -20.60
CA ALA A 253 9.44 15.98 -19.51
C ALA A 253 9.19 14.48 -19.74
N THR A 254 9.33 13.98 -20.98
CA THR A 254 9.14 12.56 -21.31
C THR A 254 10.40 11.72 -21.06
N ASP A 255 11.57 12.36 -21.12
CA ASP A 255 12.87 11.71 -20.91
C ASP A 255 13.25 11.59 -19.43
N GLN A 256 12.40 12.08 -18.53
CA GLN A 256 12.59 11.90 -17.10
C GLN A 256 12.07 10.54 -16.64
N PRO A 257 12.77 9.88 -15.70
CA PRO A 257 12.27 8.67 -15.02
C PRO A 257 10.86 8.90 -14.47
N ILE A 258 10.00 7.89 -14.57
CA ILE A 258 8.66 8.01 -13.99
C ILE A 258 8.75 8.18 -12.47
N ALA A 259 8.05 9.18 -11.93
CA ALA A 259 7.99 9.39 -10.49
C ALA A 259 7.23 8.23 -9.83
N CYS A 260 7.70 7.78 -8.67
CA CYS A 260 7.10 6.70 -7.88
C CYS A 260 7.13 5.32 -8.58
N GLY A 261 8.30 4.68 -8.61
CA GLY A 261 8.57 3.46 -9.40
C GLY A 261 7.47 2.38 -9.39
N ILE A 262 7.38 1.63 -10.48
CA ILE A 262 6.38 0.58 -10.69
C ILE A 262 6.77 -0.64 -9.85
N SER A 263 5.85 -1.12 -9.01
CA SER A 263 6.17 -2.16 -8.02
C SER A 263 5.25 -3.38 -8.08
N GLU A 264 5.76 -4.52 -7.64
CA GLU A 264 5.01 -5.73 -7.31
C GLU A 264 5.23 -6.02 -5.82
N VAL A 265 4.19 -6.42 -5.11
CA VAL A 265 4.28 -6.75 -3.68
C VAL A 265 3.76 -8.16 -3.49
N GLY A 266 4.50 -8.97 -2.74
CA GLY A 266 4.11 -10.34 -2.43
C GLY A 266 4.54 -10.78 -1.04
N PHE A 267 3.88 -11.82 -0.54
CA PHE A 267 4.29 -12.54 0.67
C PHE A 267 4.99 -13.86 0.33
N SER A 268 6.01 -14.23 1.12
CA SER A 268 6.64 -15.55 1.03
C SER A 268 7.23 -15.97 2.38
N ILE A 269 7.23 -17.29 2.61
CA ILE A 269 7.97 -17.91 3.72
C ILE A 269 9.48 -17.98 3.45
N MET A 270 9.89 -17.98 2.18
CA MET A 270 11.29 -17.88 1.73
C MET A 270 11.42 -16.66 0.81
N PRO A 271 11.48 -15.44 1.38
CA PRO A 271 11.33 -14.21 0.60
C PRO A 271 12.48 -13.95 -0.39
N TYR A 272 13.73 -14.25 -0.06
CA TYR A 272 14.85 -14.07 -0.99
C TYR A 272 14.83 -15.11 -2.10
N ARG A 273 14.56 -16.38 -1.79
CA ARG A 273 14.31 -17.39 -2.83
C ARG A 273 13.20 -16.94 -3.77
N ARG A 274 12.11 -16.40 -3.22
CA ARG A 274 10.98 -15.89 -4.01
C ARG A 274 11.38 -14.71 -4.90
N ILE A 275 12.15 -13.75 -4.38
CA ILE A 275 12.71 -12.66 -5.19
C ILE A 275 13.60 -13.22 -6.33
N GLN A 276 14.42 -14.23 -6.06
CA GLN A 276 15.23 -14.89 -7.09
C GLN A 276 14.37 -15.61 -8.13
N ASP A 277 13.28 -16.24 -7.71
CA ASP A 277 12.31 -16.86 -8.61
C ASP A 277 11.66 -15.82 -9.53
N HIS A 278 11.34 -14.63 -9.01
CA HIS A 278 10.89 -13.49 -9.84
C HIS A 278 11.96 -13.06 -10.85
N LYS A 279 13.22 -12.90 -10.42
CA LYS A 279 14.35 -12.54 -11.31
C LYS A 279 14.63 -13.57 -12.41
N LYS A 280 14.30 -14.85 -12.16
CA LYS A 280 14.41 -15.96 -13.12
C LYS A 280 13.11 -16.22 -13.87
N HIS A 281 12.06 -15.46 -13.58
CA HIS A 281 10.72 -15.57 -14.19
C HIS A 281 10.08 -16.94 -14.00
N THR A 282 10.39 -17.59 -12.87
CA THR A 282 9.81 -18.86 -12.43
C THR A 282 8.73 -18.59 -11.39
N ASN A 283 7.50 -19.03 -11.62
CA ASN A 283 6.35 -18.77 -10.74
C ASN A 283 6.11 -17.26 -10.47
N SER A 284 6.52 -16.38 -11.37
CA SER A 284 6.48 -14.93 -11.20
C SER A 284 5.16 -14.31 -11.67
N ASN A 285 4.94 -13.03 -11.35
CA ASN A 285 3.83 -12.23 -11.86
C ASN A 285 3.96 -12.04 -13.38
N LEU A 286 2.96 -12.49 -14.14
CA LEU A 286 3.02 -12.47 -15.61
C LEU A 286 3.01 -11.05 -16.19
N VAL A 287 2.33 -10.09 -15.56
CA VAL A 287 2.31 -8.68 -16.00
C VAL A 287 3.71 -8.07 -15.90
N MET A 288 4.37 -8.26 -14.75
CA MET A 288 5.75 -7.83 -14.55
C MET A 288 6.71 -8.50 -15.53
N ASN A 289 6.53 -9.81 -15.78
CA ASN A 289 7.38 -10.54 -16.73
C ASN A 289 7.21 -10.04 -18.18
N LEU A 290 5.97 -9.81 -18.62
CA LEU A 290 5.70 -9.29 -19.97
C LEU A 290 6.26 -7.88 -20.12
N PHE A 291 6.10 -7.04 -19.11
CA PHE A 291 6.69 -5.70 -19.08
C PHE A 291 8.22 -5.75 -19.22
N GLU A 292 8.90 -6.62 -18.46
CA GLU A 292 10.36 -6.77 -18.59
C GLU A 292 10.75 -7.36 -19.95
N ALA A 293 9.99 -8.33 -20.48
CA ALA A 293 10.27 -8.91 -21.80
C ALA A 293 10.17 -7.86 -22.91
N ALA A 294 9.11 -7.04 -22.88
CA ALA A 294 8.92 -5.92 -23.79
C ALA A 294 10.02 -4.85 -23.62
N ALA A 295 10.42 -4.55 -22.38
CA ALA A 295 11.55 -3.65 -22.12
C ALA A 295 12.87 -4.21 -22.69
N ARG A 296 13.11 -5.51 -22.58
CA ARG A 296 14.30 -6.16 -23.14
C ARG A 296 14.31 -6.17 -24.66
N TYR A 297 13.14 -6.31 -25.28
CA TYR A 297 13.00 -6.25 -26.72
C TYR A 297 13.48 -4.89 -27.28
N HIS A 298 13.11 -3.77 -26.65
CA HIS A 298 13.55 -2.43 -27.09
C HIS A 298 14.92 -2.00 -26.57
N PHE A 299 15.20 -2.26 -25.29
CA PHE A 299 16.30 -1.63 -24.56
C PHE A 299 17.37 -2.64 -24.08
N GLY A 300 17.27 -3.90 -24.52
CA GLY A 300 18.15 -4.97 -24.06
C GLY A 300 18.10 -5.14 -22.54
N ASN A 301 19.24 -5.47 -21.92
CA ASN A 301 19.30 -5.70 -20.47
C ASN A 301 19.40 -4.41 -19.64
N LYS A 302 18.86 -3.28 -20.13
CA LYS A 302 18.89 -2.02 -19.39
C LYS A 302 18.10 -2.10 -18.09
N TYR A 303 16.93 -2.72 -18.14
CA TYR A 303 16.01 -2.87 -17.01
C TYR A 303 15.93 -4.32 -16.54
N SER A 304 15.84 -4.51 -15.22
CA SER A 304 15.70 -5.83 -14.62
C SER A 304 14.90 -5.77 -13.33
N ILE A 305 14.36 -6.92 -12.91
CA ILE A 305 13.70 -7.06 -11.61
C ILE A 305 14.72 -6.92 -10.48
N GLU A 306 14.42 -6.05 -9.52
CA GLU A 306 15.13 -5.92 -8.26
C GLU A 306 14.15 -5.99 -7.09
N GLY A 307 14.46 -6.79 -6.06
CA GLY A 307 13.53 -7.10 -4.98
C GLY A 307 14.12 -6.92 -3.60
N TYR A 308 13.27 -6.52 -2.66
CA TYR A 308 13.63 -6.16 -1.29
C TYR A 308 12.65 -6.74 -0.27
N VAL A 309 13.18 -7.25 0.84
CA VAL A 309 12.37 -7.71 1.98
C VAL A 309 12.04 -6.52 2.87
N VAL A 310 10.77 -6.12 2.92
CA VAL A 310 10.38 -4.86 3.58
C VAL A 310 9.72 -5.04 4.93
N ALA A 311 9.07 -6.18 5.18
CA ALA A 311 8.43 -6.46 6.45
C ALA A 311 8.58 -7.94 6.82
N ARG A 312 9.28 -8.20 7.91
CA ARG A 312 9.36 -9.54 8.51
C ARG A 312 8.09 -9.82 9.30
N ILE A 313 7.47 -10.97 9.06
CA ILE A 313 6.21 -11.35 9.67
C ILE A 313 6.49 -12.23 10.88
N VAL A 314 6.48 -11.61 12.06
CA VAL A 314 6.66 -12.31 13.34
C VAL A 314 5.35 -12.85 13.92
N ASP A 315 4.22 -12.28 13.51
CA ASP A 315 2.88 -12.72 13.89
C ASP A 315 2.18 -13.24 12.63
N PRO A 316 2.00 -14.57 12.50
CA PRO A 316 1.39 -15.14 11.31
C PRO A 316 -0.04 -14.64 11.05
N THR A 317 -0.77 -14.22 12.09
CA THR A 317 -2.12 -13.64 11.94
C THR A 317 -2.10 -12.31 11.18
N LEU A 318 -0.93 -11.67 11.07
CA LEU A 318 -0.73 -10.44 10.33
C LEU A 318 -0.29 -10.66 8.89
N ALA A 319 0.01 -11.88 8.45
CA ALA A 319 0.63 -12.11 7.13
C ALA A 319 -0.22 -11.54 5.97
N GLY A 320 -1.51 -11.92 5.90
CA GLY A 320 -2.40 -11.48 4.84
C GLY A 320 -2.67 -9.98 4.86
N ILE A 321 -2.86 -9.40 6.05
CA ILE A 321 -3.07 -7.95 6.18
C ILE A 321 -1.79 -7.16 5.91
N SER A 322 -0.62 -7.71 6.21
CA SER A 322 0.66 -7.07 5.94
C SER A 322 0.89 -6.94 4.44
N GLU A 323 0.64 -8.01 3.68
CA GLU A 323 0.73 -7.97 2.22
C GLU A 323 -0.23 -6.92 1.63
N ALA A 324 -1.49 -6.87 2.10
CA ALA A 324 -2.46 -5.88 1.63
C ALA A 324 -2.07 -4.44 1.98
N VAL A 325 -1.66 -4.17 3.23
CA VAL A 325 -1.23 -2.84 3.70
C VAL A 325 0.00 -2.36 2.93
N ILE A 326 0.98 -3.23 2.69
CA ILE A 326 2.20 -2.87 1.97
C ILE A 326 1.92 -2.70 0.48
N SER A 327 1.04 -3.53 -0.11
CA SER A 327 0.57 -3.35 -1.49
C SER A 327 -0.07 -1.99 -1.69
N ARG A 328 -0.92 -1.56 -0.73
CA ARG A 328 -1.53 -0.23 -0.74
C ARG A 328 -0.49 0.89 -0.59
N LEU A 329 0.42 0.76 0.39
CA LEU A 329 1.49 1.74 0.63
C LEU A 329 2.39 1.94 -0.59
N ALA A 330 2.78 0.86 -1.26
CA ALA A 330 3.59 0.87 -2.48
C ALA A 330 2.77 1.26 -3.72
N CYS A 331 1.44 1.27 -3.61
CA CYS A 331 0.48 1.37 -4.70
C CYS A 331 0.77 0.33 -5.79
N SER A 332 0.93 -0.95 -5.43
CA SER A 332 1.40 -1.99 -6.34
C SER A 332 0.32 -2.55 -7.27
N TYR A 333 -0.94 -2.10 -7.18
CA TYR A 333 -2.03 -2.62 -8.02
C TYR A 333 -2.04 -2.06 -9.45
N ALA A 334 -2.54 -2.87 -10.38
CA ALA A 334 -2.55 -2.59 -11.81
C ALA A 334 -3.57 -1.52 -12.25
N ASP A 335 -4.70 -1.41 -11.55
CA ASP A 335 -5.84 -0.52 -11.84
C ASP A 335 -5.52 0.99 -11.90
N GLY A 336 -4.59 1.45 -11.07
CA GLY A 336 -4.16 2.85 -11.02
C GLY A 336 -2.86 3.16 -11.78
N GLY A 337 -2.32 2.20 -12.55
CA GLY A 337 -0.98 2.30 -13.12
C GLY A 337 0.12 2.38 -12.06
N GLY A 338 -0.15 1.88 -10.84
CA GLY A 338 0.77 1.97 -9.72
C GLY A 338 1.80 0.84 -9.71
N GLY A 339 1.38 -0.36 -10.11
CA GLY A 339 2.22 -1.55 -10.07
C GLY A 339 1.67 -2.75 -10.83
N PHE A 340 2.24 -3.93 -10.57
CA PHE A 340 1.99 -5.15 -11.33
C PHE A 340 0.97 -6.11 -10.68
N ASN A 341 0.47 -5.82 -9.48
CA ASN A 341 -0.48 -6.68 -8.77
C ASN A 341 -1.87 -6.59 -9.41
N ALA A 342 -2.27 -7.61 -10.16
CA ALA A 342 -3.64 -7.73 -10.71
C ALA A 342 -4.61 -8.46 -9.76
N LYS A 343 -4.11 -8.96 -8.63
CA LYS A 343 -4.91 -9.64 -7.59
C LYS A 343 -4.70 -8.93 -6.26
N LEU A 344 -5.73 -9.01 -5.42
CA LEU A 344 -5.70 -8.46 -4.07
C LEU A 344 -4.63 -9.17 -3.21
N GLY A 345 -3.82 -8.37 -2.49
CA GLY A 345 -2.87 -8.90 -1.52
C GLY A 345 -3.58 -9.61 -0.37
N GLY A 346 -2.98 -10.68 0.17
CA GLY A 346 -3.50 -11.42 1.30
C GLY A 346 -4.44 -12.58 0.95
N LEU A 347 -4.92 -12.69 -0.30
CA LEU A 347 -5.81 -13.78 -0.72
C LEU A 347 -5.14 -15.17 -0.67
N ASN A 348 -3.88 -15.24 -1.10
CA ASN A 348 -3.14 -16.51 -1.16
C ASN A 348 -2.55 -16.92 0.20
N VAL A 349 -2.61 -16.03 1.20
CA VAL A 349 -2.10 -16.29 2.55
C VAL A 349 -3.08 -17.14 3.37
N ASN A 350 -4.30 -17.35 2.89
CA ASN A 350 -5.25 -18.28 3.50
C ASN A 350 -4.70 -19.71 3.58
N GLY A 351 -3.85 -20.13 2.62
CA GLY A 351 -3.12 -21.40 2.72
C GLY A 351 -2.23 -21.48 3.96
N VAL A 352 -1.64 -20.36 4.40
CA VAL A 352 -0.82 -20.28 5.61
C VAL A 352 -1.66 -20.30 6.89
N ASN A 353 -2.84 -19.66 6.87
CA ASN A 353 -3.81 -19.74 7.97
C ASN A 353 -4.44 -21.13 8.13
N HIS A 354 -4.42 -21.96 7.07
CA HIS A 354 -4.95 -23.33 7.05
C HIS A 354 -3.87 -24.42 7.07
N LEU A 355 -2.59 -24.05 6.95
CA LEU A 355 -1.50 -24.98 7.25
C LEU A 355 -1.61 -25.41 8.72
N PRO A 356 -1.11 -26.60 9.11
CA PRO A 356 -0.95 -27.04 10.50
C PRO A 356 0.06 -26.20 11.30
N MET A 357 0.12 -24.90 11.02
CA MET A 357 0.93 -23.90 11.67
C MET A 357 0.32 -23.46 13.01
N ILE A 358 -0.98 -23.72 13.24
CA ILE A 358 -1.72 -23.35 14.47
C ILE A 358 -2.31 -24.57 15.21
N LEU A 359 -2.46 -25.73 14.56
CA LEU A 359 -2.98 -26.94 15.21
C LEU A 359 -1.92 -28.03 15.16
N SER A 360 -1.34 -28.35 16.33
CA SER A 360 -0.72 -29.64 16.56
C SER A 360 -1.80 -30.71 16.36
N ASP A 361 -1.80 -31.40 15.22
CA ASP A 361 -2.75 -32.49 15.00
C ASP A 361 -2.24 -33.74 15.71
N ALA A 362 -2.81 -34.00 16.89
CA ALA A 362 -2.53 -35.18 17.70
C ALA A 362 -2.85 -36.52 16.99
N LYS A 363 -3.57 -36.50 15.86
CA LYS A 363 -3.88 -37.71 15.07
C LYS A 363 -2.93 -37.96 13.90
N LEU A 364 -2.18 -36.96 13.44
CA LEU A 364 -1.32 -37.09 12.25
C LEU A 364 0.18 -37.23 12.56
N ASN A 365 0.61 -37.23 13.83
CA ASN A 365 2.04 -37.24 14.23
C ASN A 365 2.90 -36.18 13.49
N ARG A 366 2.27 -35.13 12.96
CA ARG A 366 2.96 -33.97 12.40
C ARG A 366 2.94 -32.89 13.45
N GLU A 367 4.08 -32.68 14.11
CA GLU A 367 4.30 -31.52 14.96
C GLU A 367 4.07 -30.26 14.12
N ALA A 368 3.43 -29.25 14.73
CA ALA A 368 3.12 -27.99 14.04
C ALA A 368 4.40 -27.46 13.39
N TRP A 369 4.33 -26.94 12.16
CA TRP A 369 5.52 -26.66 11.35
C TRP A 369 6.51 -25.65 11.99
N ILE A 370 6.04 -24.85 12.97
CA ILE A 370 6.86 -24.01 13.86
C ILE A 370 7.81 -24.84 14.77
N THR A 371 7.61 -26.15 14.90
CA THR A 371 8.25 -26.99 15.92
C THR A 371 9.43 -27.85 15.40
N LEU A 372 9.64 -27.99 14.09
CA LEU A 372 10.71 -28.88 13.55
C LEU A 372 11.77 -28.17 12.71
N GLU A 373 11.42 -27.33 11.72
CA GLU A 373 12.42 -26.55 10.94
C GLU A 373 12.69 -25.17 11.52
N ALA A 374 11.68 -24.54 12.13
CA ALA A 374 11.83 -23.31 12.87
C ALA A 374 12.64 -23.52 14.17
N ASN A 375 12.38 -24.60 14.92
CA ASN A 375 13.02 -24.85 16.21
C ASN A 375 14.53 -25.10 16.17
N GLU A 376 15.14 -25.38 15.01
CA GLU A 376 16.59 -25.51 14.93
C GLU A 376 17.32 -24.15 14.89
N ASP A 377 16.65 -23.05 14.50
CA ASP A 377 17.22 -21.69 14.58
C ASP A 377 16.18 -20.55 14.65
N MET A 378 15.20 -20.64 15.58
CA MET A 378 14.24 -19.56 15.86
C MET A 378 14.85 -18.36 16.59
N SER A 379 16.15 -18.42 16.94
CA SER A 379 16.82 -17.38 17.73
C SER A 379 16.58 -15.97 17.13
N ASN A 380 16.69 -15.87 15.81
CA ASN A 380 16.47 -14.64 15.06
C ASN A 380 15.00 -14.17 15.03
N VAL A 381 14.03 -15.09 15.04
CA VAL A 381 12.59 -14.74 15.11
C VAL A 381 12.23 -14.30 16.52
N GLU A 382 12.76 -14.95 17.55
CA GLU A 382 12.57 -14.55 18.94
C GLU A 382 13.20 -13.18 19.22
N ASP A 383 14.40 -12.93 18.72
CA ASP A 383 15.07 -11.63 18.79
C ASP A 383 14.29 -10.54 18.04
N GLU A 384 13.81 -10.82 16.83
CA GLU A 384 13.00 -9.88 16.05
C GLU A 384 11.65 -9.63 16.72
N ARG A 385 11.02 -10.67 17.28
CA ARG A 385 9.79 -10.55 18.07
C ARG A 385 10.03 -9.71 19.31
N GLU A 386 11.09 -9.96 20.07
CA GLU A 386 11.45 -9.17 21.26
C GLU A 386 11.72 -7.71 20.86
N ARG A 387 12.40 -7.48 19.74
CA ARG A 387 12.63 -6.13 19.18
C ARG A 387 11.33 -5.43 18.82
N VAL A 388 10.38 -6.13 18.18
CA VAL A 388 9.06 -5.60 17.82
C VAL A 388 8.23 -5.35 19.07
N GLU A 389 8.26 -6.24 20.07
CA GLU A 389 7.57 -6.08 21.35
C GLU A 389 8.12 -4.90 22.15
N LYS A 390 9.45 -4.77 22.27
CA LYS A 390 10.13 -3.61 22.90
C LYS A 390 9.75 -2.30 22.21
N ARG A 391 9.79 -2.28 20.87
CA ARG A 391 9.39 -1.09 20.09
C ARG A 391 7.91 -0.77 20.30
N THR A 392 7.06 -1.78 20.29
CA THR A 392 5.61 -1.63 20.54
C THR A 392 5.35 -1.09 21.95
N ALA A 393 6.03 -1.62 22.96
CA ALA A 393 5.94 -1.16 24.34
C ALA A 393 6.42 0.29 24.49
N TYR A 394 7.55 0.64 23.88
CA TYR A 394 8.08 2.00 23.84
C TYR A 394 7.07 2.99 23.23
N TYR A 395 6.50 2.67 22.07
CA TYR A 395 5.51 3.55 21.44
C TYR A 395 4.20 3.61 22.22
N LYS A 396 3.74 2.50 22.81
CA LYS A 396 2.58 2.51 23.72
C LYS A 396 2.81 3.44 24.90
N ALA A 397 3.95 3.33 25.58
CA ALA A 397 4.31 4.22 26.69
C ALA A 397 4.38 5.69 26.27
N ARG A 398 4.96 5.99 25.11
CA ARG A 398 5.03 7.34 24.55
C ARG A 398 3.64 7.92 24.20
N ILE A 399 2.74 7.09 23.68
CA ILE A 399 1.34 7.48 23.40
C ILE A 399 0.61 7.77 24.71
N ILE A 400 0.72 6.89 25.71
CA ILE A 400 0.12 7.07 27.04
C ILE A 400 0.61 8.39 27.66
N ALA A 401 1.91 8.64 27.69
CA ALA A 401 2.48 9.89 28.23
C ALA A 401 2.06 11.15 27.44
N ARG A 402 1.73 11.03 26.14
CA ARG A 402 1.15 12.14 25.37
C ARG A 402 -0.31 12.36 25.74
N LEU A 403 -1.08 11.29 25.91
CA LEU A 403 -2.49 11.35 26.34
C LEU A 403 -2.61 11.93 27.75
N GLU A 404 -1.75 11.54 28.69
CA GLU A 404 -1.71 12.11 30.04
C GLU A 404 -1.47 13.62 30.02
N ARG A 405 -0.49 14.10 29.23
CA ARG A 405 -0.27 15.54 29.05
C ARG A 405 -1.47 16.27 28.45
N HIS A 406 -2.15 15.66 27.49
CA HIS A 406 -3.38 16.23 26.92
C HIS A 406 -4.52 16.26 27.93
N ASN A 407 -4.68 15.22 28.74
CA ASN A 407 -5.68 15.16 29.81
C ASN A 407 -5.40 16.24 30.87
N GLU A 408 -4.14 16.41 31.30
CA GLU A 408 -3.76 17.48 32.24
C GLU A 408 -4.12 18.88 31.72
N VAL A 409 -3.89 19.14 30.42
CA VAL A 409 -4.28 20.40 29.78
C VAL A 409 -5.80 20.55 29.76
N THR A 410 -6.52 19.47 29.44
CA THR A 410 -7.99 19.46 29.39
C THR A 410 -8.59 19.70 30.78
N ASP A 411 -8.06 19.05 31.82
CA ASP A 411 -8.50 19.21 33.21
C ASP A 411 -8.25 20.64 33.72
N LYS A 412 -7.11 21.26 33.36
CA LYS A 412 -6.85 22.68 33.65
C LYS A 412 -7.85 23.61 32.97
N LEU A 413 -8.21 23.33 31.72
CA LEU A 413 -9.22 24.10 30.99
C LEU A 413 -10.61 23.94 31.62
N ILE A 414 -10.98 22.72 32.01
CA ILE A 414 -12.24 22.44 32.72
C ILE A 414 -12.28 23.20 34.06
N SER A 415 -11.22 23.09 34.87
CA SER A 415 -11.13 23.80 36.16
C SER A 415 -11.21 25.33 36.00
N THR A 416 -10.54 25.88 34.99
CA THR A 416 -10.63 27.32 34.68
C THR A 416 -12.04 27.72 34.26
N ALA A 417 -12.71 26.90 33.45
CA ALA A 417 -14.08 27.15 33.02
C ALA A 417 -15.07 27.08 34.20
N GLU A 418 -14.88 26.14 35.12
CA GLU A 418 -15.67 26.02 36.35
C GLU A 418 -15.51 27.25 37.26
N GLU A 419 -14.28 27.77 37.41
CA GLU A 419 -14.02 29.00 38.17
C GLU A 419 -14.73 30.20 37.53
N VAL A 420 -14.67 30.34 36.20
CA VAL A 420 -15.36 31.40 35.47
C VAL A 420 -16.88 31.31 35.67
N ILE A 421 -17.45 30.10 35.59
CA ILE A 421 -18.88 29.86 35.86
C ILE A 421 -19.22 30.25 37.30
N PHE A 422 -18.40 29.88 38.28
CA PHE A 422 -18.58 30.24 39.68
C PHE A 422 -18.58 31.77 39.89
N GLN A 423 -17.59 32.49 39.33
CA GLN A 423 -17.51 33.95 39.44
C GLN A 423 -18.69 34.63 38.75
N LYS A 424 -19.14 34.11 37.59
CA LYS A 424 -20.33 34.60 36.88
C LYS A 424 -21.59 34.46 37.73
N ASN A 425 -21.77 33.31 38.39
CA ASN A 425 -22.90 33.06 39.28
C ASN A 425 -22.85 33.98 40.52
N ARG A 426 -21.66 34.19 41.09
CA ARG A 426 -21.44 35.15 42.19
C ARG A 426 -21.80 36.58 41.80
N LEU A 427 -21.35 37.04 40.63
CA LEU A 427 -21.69 38.36 40.10
C LEU A 427 -23.19 38.51 39.81
N ALA A 428 -23.84 37.46 39.30
CA ALA A 428 -25.29 37.46 39.10
C ALA A 428 -26.05 37.65 40.43
N ASN A 429 -25.62 36.94 41.48
CA ASN A 429 -26.20 37.08 42.82
C ASN A 429 -25.99 38.49 43.40
N ILE A 430 -24.78 39.05 43.27
CA ILE A 430 -24.50 40.45 43.70
C ILE A 430 -25.39 41.45 42.95
N ARG A 431 -25.52 41.30 41.63
CA ARG A 431 -26.41 42.16 40.80
C ARG A 431 -27.87 42.04 41.23
N GLN A 432 -28.32 40.84 41.58
CA GLN A 432 -29.66 40.63 42.10
C GLN A 432 -29.88 41.35 43.44
N LYS A 433 -28.96 41.22 44.39
CA LYS A 433 -29.04 41.94 45.68
C LYS A 433 -29.04 43.45 45.52
N LEU A 434 -28.20 43.99 44.63
CA LEU A 434 -28.18 45.42 44.31
C LEU A 434 -29.51 45.89 43.72
N LYS A 435 -30.13 45.07 42.85
CA LYS A 435 -31.45 45.36 42.29
C LYS A 435 -32.53 45.40 43.38
N GLU A 436 -32.55 44.41 44.28
CA GLU A 436 -33.48 44.33 45.41
C GLU A 436 -33.30 45.52 46.37
N GLN A 437 -32.06 45.91 46.70
CA GLN A 437 -31.78 47.10 47.51
C GLN A 437 -32.24 48.39 46.82
N GLY A 438 -32.03 48.52 45.51
CA GLY A 438 -32.51 49.65 44.73
C GLY A 438 -34.03 49.72 44.62
N GLU A 439 -34.74 48.59 44.67
CA GLU A 439 -36.20 48.53 44.78
C GLU A 439 -36.68 48.98 46.16
N LYS A 440 -36.09 48.44 47.24
CA LYS A 440 -36.38 48.89 48.62
C LYS A 440 -36.16 50.39 48.81
N TRP A 441 -35.07 50.94 48.27
CA TRP A 441 -34.80 52.37 48.34
C TRP A 441 -35.85 53.22 47.61
N ARG A 442 -36.31 52.76 46.44
CA ARG A 442 -37.38 53.42 45.69
C ARG A 442 -38.71 53.40 46.45
N GLU A 443 -39.06 52.27 47.06
CA GLU A 443 -40.25 52.15 47.91
C GLU A 443 -40.16 53.05 49.14
N PHE A 444 -39.03 53.03 49.85
CA PHE A 444 -38.79 53.90 50.99
C PHE A 444 -38.94 55.38 50.63
N LYS A 445 -38.33 55.81 49.52
CA LYS A 445 -38.44 57.18 49.03
C LYS A 445 -39.89 57.55 48.71
N LEU A 446 -40.62 56.66 48.04
CA LEU A 446 -42.03 56.87 47.72
C LEU A 446 -42.89 57.03 48.99
N GLU A 447 -42.62 56.26 50.04
CA GLU A 447 -43.34 56.33 51.31
C GLU A 447 -43.00 57.61 52.10
N ALA A 448 -41.73 58.00 52.12
CA ALA A 448 -41.29 59.27 52.70
C ALA A 448 -41.93 60.48 51.99
N ASP A 449 -41.97 60.47 50.66
CA ASP A 449 -42.59 61.53 49.85
C ASP A 449 -44.11 61.63 50.12
N LYS A 450 -44.80 60.49 50.33
CA LYS A 450 -46.24 60.45 50.67
C LYS A 450 -46.54 60.95 52.08
N SER A 451 -45.68 60.66 53.04
CA SER A 451 -45.92 60.97 54.46
C SER A 451 -45.64 62.43 54.86
N ARG A 452 -44.97 63.23 54.00
CA ARG A 452 -44.53 64.61 54.33
C ARG A 452 -43.81 64.70 55.67
N ASP A 453 -43.07 63.66 56.04
CA ASP A 453 -42.33 63.60 57.30
C ASP A 453 -41.12 64.56 57.24
N PRO A 454 -41.09 65.64 58.03
CA PRO A 454 -39.96 66.58 58.05
C PRO A 454 -38.67 65.93 58.56
N ASP A 455 -38.76 64.82 59.29
CA ASP A 455 -37.61 64.12 59.91
C ASP A 455 -37.06 62.96 59.07
N TRP A 456 -37.50 62.84 57.80
CA TRP A 456 -37.09 61.75 56.90
C TRP A 456 -35.55 61.62 56.74
N LEU A 457 -34.81 62.74 56.83
CA LEU A 457 -33.35 62.77 56.81
C LEU A 457 -32.71 62.06 58.01
N GLU A 458 -33.34 62.10 59.19
CA GLU A 458 -32.88 61.44 60.40
C GLU A 458 -33.16 59.93 60.34
N ASN A 459 -34.31 59.56 59.76
CA ASN A 459 -34.67 58.18 59.46
C ASN A 459 -33.71 57.55 58.43
N ILE A 460 -33.25 58.29 57.40
CA ILE A 460 -32.22 57.84 56.46
C ILE A 460 -30.89 57.56 57.16
N LYS A 461 -30.45 58.47 58.05
CA LYS A 461 -29.22 58.24 58.81
C LYS A 461 -29.31 56.95 59.61
N LYS A 462 -30.45 56.68 60.24
CA LYS A 462 -30.69 55.42 60.97
C LYS A 462 -30.65 54.20 60.03
N PHE A 463 -31.32 54.26 58.89
CA PHE A 463 -31.38 53.16 57.92
C PHE A 463 -30.00 52.82 57.33
N CYS A 464 -29.18 53.82 57.02
CA CYS A 464 -27.82 53.60 56.53
C CYS A 464 -26.82 53.15 57.61
N SER A 465 -27.17 53.27 58.88
CA SER A 465 -26.31 52.91 60.02
C SER A 465 -26.51 51.48 60.51
N ASP A 466 -27.53 50.75 60.02
CA ASP A 466 -27.86 49.41 60.49
C ASP A 466 -27.18 48.34 59.60
N PRO A 467 -26.12 47.65 60.07
CA PRO A 467 -25.31 46.77 59.22
C PRO A 467 -25.95 45.40 58.93
N ALA A 468 -27.17 45.14 59.42
CA ALA A 468 -27.79 43.82 59.45
C ALA A 468 -28.91 43.59 58.42
N GLY A 469 -29.03 44.43 57.39
CA GLY A 469 -30.02 44.32 56.31
C GLY A 469 -29.52 43.70 55.00
#